data_AF-A0A0P7GN31-F1
#
_entry.id   AF-A0A0P7GN31-F1
#
_cell.length_a   1.000
_cell.length_b   1.000
_cell.length_c   1.000
_cell.angle_alpha   90.00
_cell.angle_beta   90.00
_cell.angle_gamma   90.00
#
_symmetry.space_group_name_H-M   'P 1'
#
loop_
_entity.id
_entity.type
_entity.pdbx_description
1 polymer ?
#
loop_
_entity_poly.entity_id
_entity_poly.type
_entity_poly.pdbx_seq_one_letter_code
_entity_poly.pdbx_strand_id
1 'polypeptide(L)'
;MTPQYGETWVYESLIGAIPGLDLSDRVALITQFVVFEAIVLVVAGVYGRWTAVPAATAAILVAVVGSWLMLTFSRTVRRLQPPTGYRRLLFGSSIELALSVLAFVLFVTYLFVVDPQRGGESLLTALLGSEPPVVAVVILLLVCWDVIYRIGACWWATVVGFWRAIQYGFDAATTRQLTRLDTLNVLFAGVQVLLVPFVLDHPVLVAALVGHLIAVVVVAIATVVLQRRGIVERE
;
A
#
# COMPACT_ATOMS: atom_id res chain seq x y z
N MET A 1 -4.86 14.36 22.25
CA MET A 1 -5.84 13.31 22.58
C MET A 1 -5.40 12.04 21.88
N THR A 2 -5.24 10.95 22.62
CA THR A 2 -4.90 9.62 22.05
C THR A 2 -6.06 9.16 21.15
N PRO A 3 -5.79 8.70 19.91
CA PRO A 3 -6.86 8.20 19.02
C PRO A 3 -7.60 7.02 19.67
N GLN A 4 -8.93 6.99 19.58
CA GLN A 4 -9.73 5.85 20.03
C GLN A 4 -9.67 4.71 18.99
N TYR A 5 -9.87 3.46 19.45
CA TYR A 5 -10.04 2.28 18.60
C TYR A 5 -11.09 2.55 17.50
N GLY A 6 -10.70 2.38 16.24
CA GLY A 6 -11.55 2.63 15.06
C GLY A 6 -11.33 3.99 14.36
N GLU A 7 -10.39 4.82 14.82
CA GLU A 7 -9.98 6.07 14.13
C GLU A 7 -8.59 6.00 13.49
N THR A 8 -7.94 4.84 13.57
CA THR A 8 -6.58 4.58 13.10
C THR A 8 -6.58 3.35 12.20
N TRP A 9 -5.72 3.31 11.19
CA TRP A 9 -5.45 2.05 10.46
C TRP A 9 -4.97 0.97 11.43
N VAL A 10 -5.16 -0.31 11.10
CA VAL A 10 -4.68 -1.42 11.94
C VAL A 10 -3.17 -1.30 12.21
N TYR A 11 -2.37 -0.90 11.22
CA TYR A 11 -0.94 -0.63 11.39
C TYR A 11 -0.63 0.47 12.42
N GLU A 12 -1.39 1.57 12.42
CA GLU A 12 -1.24 2.65 13.41
C GLU A 12 -1.57 2.14 14.83
N SER A 13 -2.56 1.26 14.97
CA SER A 13 -2.92 0.67 16.26
C SER A 13 -1.84 -0.29 16.81
N LEU A 14 -1.13 -1.01 15.94
CA LEU A 14 -0.02 -1.89 16.33
C LEU A 14 1.22 -1.10 16.78
N ILE A 15 1.52 0.03 16.14
CA ILE A 15 2.68 0.87 16.50
C ILE A 15 2.39 1.74 17.72
N GLY A 16 1.18 2.28 17.82
CA GLY A 16 0.77 3.10 18.97
C GLY A 16 0.77 2.34 20.30
N ALA A 17 0.86 1.00 20.27
CA ALA A 17 0.99 0.15 21.46
C ALA A 17 2.41 0.08 22.03
N ILE A 18 3.43 0.61 21.34
CA ILE A 18 4.82 0.60 21.82
C ILE A 18 5.07 1.86 22.68
N PRO A 19 5.21 1.73 24.02
CA PRO A 19 5.35 2.90 24.90
C PRO A 19 6.70 3.60 24.68
N GLY A 20 6.67 4.93 24.52
CA GLY A 20 7.86 5.81 24.50
C GLY A 20 8.42 6.20 23.14
N LEU A 21 7.79 5.82 22.02
CA LEU A 21 8.21 6.19 20.66
C LEU A 21 7.33 7.30 20.06
N ASP A 22 7.65 8.56 20.37
CA ASP A 22 7.10 9.74 19.66
C ASP A 22 8.06 10.16 18.54
N LEU A 23 8.03 9.42 17.42
CA LEU A 23 8.79 9.77 16.22
C LEU A 23 7.94 10.66 15.30
N SER A 24 8.52 11.76 14.82
CA SER A 24 7.88 12.55 13.75
C SER A 24 7.68 11.69 12.49
N ASP A 25 6.61 11.94 11.72
CA ASP A 25 6.31 11.24 10.46
C ASP A 25 7.56 11.09 9.56
N ARG A 26 8.35 12.16 9.45
CA ARG A 26 9.56 12.16 8.60
C ARG A 26 10.64 11.23 9.11
N VAL A 27 10.87 11.22 10.43
CA VAL A 27 11.86 10.33 11.04
C VAL A 27 11.39 8.87 10.92
N ALA A 28 10.11 8.59 11.15
CA ALA A 28 9.57 7.24 11.00
C ALA A 28 9.78 6.69 9.57
N LEU A 29 9.50 7.49 8.54
CA LEU A 29 9.67 7.09 7.14
C LEU A 29 11.15 6.88 6.76
N ILE A 30 12.06 7.75 7.23
CA ILE A 30 13.50 7.60 6.98
C ILE A 30 14.02 6.35 7.69
N THR A 31 13.64 6.15 8.95
CA THR A 31 14.03 4.96 9.72
C THR A 31 13.52 3.69 9.05
N GLN A 32 12.26 3.66 8.60
CA GLN A 32 11.71 2.53 7.84
C GLN A 32 12.58 2.22 6.62
N PHE A 33 12.86 3.21 5.77
CA PHE A 33 13.70 3.02 4.59
C PHE A 33 15.09 2.47 4.96
N VAL A 34 15.78 3.14 5.88
CA VAL A 34 17.16 2.78 6.27
C VAL A 34 17.23 1.39 6.88
N VAL A 35 16.30 1.04 7.76
CA VAL A 35 16.30 -0.27 8.43
C VAL A 35 16.03 -1.40 7.43
N PHE A 36 14.99 -1.28 6.59
CA PHE A 36 14.70 -2.32 5.60
C PHE A 36 15.82 -2.44 4.57
N GLU A 37 16.35 -1.32 4.07
CA GLU A 37 17.44 -1.33 3.10
C GLU A 37 18.71 -1.94 3.70
N ALA A 38 19.07 -1.58 4.94
CA ALA A 38 20.23 -2.17 5.62
C ALA A 38 20.09 -3.69 5.80
N ILE A 39 18.90 -4.18 6.17
CA ILE A 39 18.64 -5.62 6.28
C ILE A 39 18.86 -6.31 4.92
N VAL A 40 18.32 -5.75 3.84
CA VAL A 40 18.49 -6.29 2.48
C VAL A 40 19.96 -6.31 2.08
N LEU A 41 20.70 -5.22 2.30
CA LEU A 41 22.12 -5.13 1.96
C LEU A 41 22.99 -6.11 2.77
N VAL A 42 22.70 -6.28 4.06
CA VAL A 42 23.37 -7.28 4.90
C VAL A 42 23.11 -8.70 4.39
N VAL A 43 21.86 -9.04 4.10
CA VAL A 43 21.49 -10.35 3.56
C VAL A 43 22.13 -10.59 2.20
N ALA A 44 22.10 -9.59 1.31
CA ALA A 44 22.75 -9.67 0.00
C ALA A 44 24.27 -9.85 0.12
N GLY A 45 24.93 -9.14 1.04
CA GLY A 45 26.36 -9.26 1.30
C GLY A 45 26.76 -10.61 1.89
N VAL A 46 25.99 -11.13 2.85
CA VAL A 46 26.27 -12.43 3.50
C VAL A 46 26.05 -13.61 2.55
N TYR A 47 24.99 -13.57 1.74
CA TYR A 47 24.60 -14.70 0.89
C TYR A 47 24.92 -14.50 -0.61
N GLY A 48 25.60 -13.42 -0.98
CA GLY A 48 25.96 -13.12 -2.38
C GLY A 48 24.77 -12.82 -3.30
N ARG A 49 23.64 -12.34 -2.78
CA ARG A 49 22.38 -12.13 -3.53
C ARG A 49 22.18 -10.67 -3.99
N TRP A 50 23.21 -10.09 -4.59
CA TRP A 50 23.19 -8.69 -5.04
C TRP A 50 22.18 -8.41 -6.15
N THR A 51 21.84 -9.43 -6.95
CA THR A 51 20.83 -9.32 -8.03
C THR A 51 19.43 -9.00 -7.51
N ALA A 52 19.09 -9.39 -6.29
CA ALA A 52 17.80 -9.09 -5.67
C ALA A 52 17.69 -7.65 -5.12
N VAL A 53 18.83 -6.98 -4.89
CA VAL A 53 18.85 -5.67 -4.22
C VAL A 53 18.01 -4.63 -4.96
N PRO A 54 18.12 -4.43 -6.29
CA PRO A 54 17.30 -3.43 -6.98
C PRO A 54 15.78 -3.67 -6.85
N ALA A 55 15.34 -4.94 -6.90
CA ALA A 55 13.94 -5.31 -6.73
C ALA A 55 13.46 -5.03 -5.31
N ALA A 56 14.27 -5.38 -4.31
CA ALA A 56 13.98 -5.14 -2.91
C ALA A 56 13.95 -3.64 -2.58
N THR A 57 14.91 -2.84 -3.06
CA THR A 57 14.92 -1.38 -2.91
C THR A 57 13.68 -0.75 -3.53
N ALA A 58 13.27 -1.18 -4.73
CA ALA A 58 12.04 -0.70 -5.35
C ALA A 58 10.79 -1.02 -4.49
N ALA A 59 10.70 -2.23 -3.95
CA ALA A 59 9.63 -2.64 -3.04
C ALA A 59 9.61 -1.81 -1.74
N ILE A 60 10.77 -1.55 -1.15
CA ILE A 60 10.90 -0.71 0.05
C ILE A 60 10.48 0.73 -0.26
N LEU A 61 10.86 1.29 -1.41
CA LEU A 61 10.43 2.62 -1.83
C LEU A 61 8.91 2.71 -1.97
N VAL A 62 8.28 1.71 -2.61
CA VAL A 62 6.81 1.62 -2.69
C VAL A 62 6.22 1.60 -1.28
N ALA A 63 6.71 0.75 -0.38
CA ALA A 63 6.20 0.64 0.98
C ALA A 63 6.33 1.95 1.78
N VAL A 64 7.45 2.66 1.66
CA VAL A 64 7.70 3.95 2.32
C VAL A 64 6.76 5.03 1.77
N VAL A 65 6.57 5.12 0.45
CA VAL A 65 5.61 6.06 -0.14
C VAL A 65 4.18 5.73 0.29
N GLY A 66 3.82 4.44 0.37
CA GLY A 66 2.53 3.99 0.88
C GLY A 66 2.31 4.38 2.34
N SER A 67 3.35 4.29 3.17
CA SER A 67 3.32 4.70 4.58
C SER A 67 3.11 6.21 4.71
N TRP A 68 3.82 7.00 3.89
CA TRP A 68 3.60 8.45 3.79
C TRP A 68 2.18 8.81 3.36
N LEU A 69 1.63 8.08 2.37
CA LEU A 69 0.27 8.27 1.90
C LEU A 69 -0.73 8.03 3.04
N MET A 70 -0.61 6.92 3.76
CA MET A 70 -1.51 6.58 4.86
C MET A 70 -1.48 7.63 5.97
N LEU A 71 -0.30 8.10 6.39
CA LEU A 71 -0.17 9.19 7.37
C LEU A 71 -0.81 10.49 6.87
N THR A 72 -0.64 10.81 5.59
CA THR A 72 -1.25 11.99 4.97
C THR A 72 -2.77 11.88 4.90
N PHE A 73 -3.27 10.69 4.57
CA PHE A 73 -4.70 10.38 4.52
C PHE A 73 -5.33 10.50 5.91
N SER A 74 -4.74 9.84 6.93
CA SER A 74 -5.19 9.88 8.33
C SER A 74 -5.27 11.32 8.85
N ARG A 75 -4.19 12.10 8.69
CA ARG A 75 -4.16 13.51 9.15
C ARG A 75 -5.20 14.37 8.45
N THR A 76 -5.37 14.20 7.13
CA THR A 76 -6.31 15.02 6.36
C THR A 76 -7.75 14.69 6.71
N VAL A 77 -8.10 13.41 6.79
CA VAL A 77 -9.45 12.97 7.16
C VAL A 77 -9.79 13.40 8.60
N ARG A 78 -8.86 13.28 9.54
CA ARG A 78 -9.07 13.78 10.92
C ARG A 78 -9.20 15.30 11.00
N ARG A 79 -8.51 16.06 10.14
CA ARG A 79 -8.68 17.52 10.08
C ARG A 79 -10.05 17.91 9.49
N LEU A 80 -10.49 17.21 8.46
CA LEU A 80 -11.75 17.50 7.77
C LEU A 80 -12.99 17.07 8.56
N GLN A 81 -12.85 16.11 9.50
CA GLN A 81 -13.96 15.55 10.29
C GLN A 81 -15.19 15.19 9.42
N PRO A 82 -15.03 14.41 8.34
CA PRO A 82 -16.15 14.02 7.49
C PRO A 82 -17.14 13.12 8.27
N PRO A 83 -18.34 12.87 7.69
CA PRO A 83 -19.38 12.05 8.30
C PRO A 83 -18.84 10.75 8.93
N THR A 84 -19.37 10.41 10.10
CA THR A 84 -18.93 9.26 10.91
C THR A 84 -18.98 7.94 10.15
N GLY A 85 -19.98 7.76 9.27
CA GLY A 85 -20.11 6.58 8.41
C GLY A 85 -18.89 6.37 7.51
N TYR A 86 -18.41 7.43 6.86
CA TYR A 86 -17.21 7.38 6.02
C TYR A 86 -15.95 7.05 6.85
N ARG A 87 -15.78 7.70 8.02
CA ARG A 87 -14.61 7.43 8.89
C ARG A 87 -14.58 5.98 9.39
N ARG A 88 -15.72 5.45 9.83
CA ARG A 88 -15.82 4.06 10.31
C ARG A 88 -15.56 3.04 9.20
N LEU A 89 -16.06 3.28 8.00
CA LEU A 89 -15.82 2.37 6.87
C LEU A 89 -14.35 2.38 6.46
N LEU A 90 -13.72 3.57 6.47
CA LEU A 90 -12.32 3.75 6.11
C LEU A 90 -11.35 3.14 7.12
N PHE A 91 -11.53 3.38 8.43
CA PHE A 91 -10.57 2.97 9.46
C PHE A 91 -11.00 1.78 10.32
N GLY A 92 -12.31 1.54 10.46
CA GLY A 92 -12.84 0.59 11.45
C GLY A 92 -13.25 -0.77 10.88
N SER A 93 -13.23 -0.96 9.57
CA SER A 93 -13.75 -2.18 8.93
C SER A 93 -12.73 -3.32 8.85
N SER A 94 -11.43 -3.05 8.99
CA SER A 94 -10.33 -4.01 8.79
C SER A 94 -10.37 -4.72 7.41
N ILE A 95 -11.17 -4.22 6.46
CA ILE A 95 -11.33 -4.81 5.13
C ILE A 95 -10.03 -4.68 4.34
N GLU A 96 -9.31 -3.58 4.51
CA GLU A 96 -7.99 -3.38 3.92
C GLU A 96 -7.03 -4.50 4.34
N LEU A 97 -7.04 -4.88 5.63
CA LEU A 97 -6.21 -5.97 6.13
C LEU A 97 -6.66 -7.31 5.55
N ALA A 98 -7.97 -7.60 5.55
CA ALA A 98 -8.50 -8.85 5.03
C ALA A 98 -8.17 -9.05 3.55
N LEU A 99 -8.34 -8.00 2.73
CA LEU A 99 -7.99 -8.03 1.30
C LEU A 99 -6.47 -8.21 1.10
N SER A 100 -5.64 -7.56 1.91
CA SER A 100 -4.19 -7.72 1.86
C SER A 100 -3.73 -9.11 2.29
N VAL A 101 -4.34 -9.72 3.33
CA VAL A 101 -4.08 -11.12 3.71
C VAL A 101 -4.44 -12.05 2.56
N LEU A 102 -5.62 -11.90 1.97
CA LEU A 102 -6.02 -12.72 0.82
C LEU A 102 -5.04 -12.56 -0.35
N ALA A 103 -4.70 -11.33 -0.71
CA ALA A 103 -3.75 -11.06 -1.79
C ALA A 103 -2.36 -11.63 -1.50
N PHE A 104 -1.89 -11.56 -0.26
CA PHE A 104 -0.61 -12.12 0.15
C PHE A 104 -0.62 -13.65 0.10
N VAL A 105 -1.69 -14.30 0.56
CA VAL A 105 -1.85 -15.76 0.43
C VAL A 105 -1.82 -16.17 -1.05
N LEU A 106 -2.57 -15.47 -1.91
CA LEU A 106 -2.54 -15.72 -3.36
C LEU A 106 -1.16 -15.51 -3.97
N PHE A 107 -0.43 -14.48 -3.52
CA PHE A 107 0.94 -14.23 -3.95
C PHE A 107 1.90 -15.34 -3.52
N VAL A 108 1.83 -15.80 -2.26
CA VAL A 108 2.63 -16.93 -1.78
C VAL A 108 2.28 -18.21 -2.56
N THR A 109 0.99 -18.49 -2.78
CA THR A 109 0.57 -19.61 -3.62
C THR A 109 1.12 -19.48 -5.04
N TYR A 110 1.11 -18.28 -5.60
CA TYR A 110 1.71 -18.02 -6.91
C TYR A 110 3.20 -18.38 -6.91
N LEU A 111 3.99 -17.83 -5.97
CA LEU A 111 5.44 -18.01 -5.92
C LEU A 111 5.86 -19.47 -5.77
N PHE A 112 5.15 -20.26 -4.95
CA PHE A 112 5.58 -21.61 -4.59
C PHE A 112 4.87 -22.73 -5.35
N VAL A 113 3.70 -22.45 -5.94
CA VAL A 113 2.90 -23.48 -6.63
C VAL A 113 2.83 -23.17 -8.12
N VAL A 114 2.39 -21.97 -8.49
CA VAL A 114 2.04 -21.67 -9.89
C VAL A 114 3.29 -21.33 -10.71
N ASP A 115 4.15 -20.46 -10.19
CA ASP A 115 5.33 -19.98 -10.91
C ASP A 115 6.34 -21.10 -11.23
N PRO A 116 6.68 -22.03 -10.30
CA PRO A 116 7.61 -23.12 -10.59
C PRO A 116 7.07 -24.12 -11.62
N GLN A 117 5.75 -24.20 -11.81
CA GLN A 117 5.12 -25.12 -12.77
C GLN A 117 5.14 -24.58 -14.21
N ARG A 118 5.51 -23.31 -14.44
CA ARG A 118 5.50 -22.69 -15.77
C ARG A 118 6.62 -23.16 -16.71
N GLY A 119 7.57 -23.94 -16.23
CA GLY A 119 8.69 -24.49 -17.03
C GLY A 119 9.79 -23.48 -17.39
N GLY A 120 9.65 -22.20 -17.01
CA GLY A 120 10.70 -21.18 -17.04
C GLY A 120 11.40 -21.00 -15.70
N GLU A 121 12.33 -20.06 -15.62
CA GLU A 121 12.96 -19.68 -14.34
C GLU A 121 11.92 -19.03 -13.43
N SER A 122 11.80 -19.53 -12.19
CA SER A 122 10.86 -18.95 -11.21
C SER A 122 11.40 -17.62 -10.67
N LEU A 123 10.51 -16.73 -10.22
CA LEU A 123 10.86 -15.44 -9.65
C LEU A 123 11.80 -15.59 -8.44
N LEU A 124 11.55 -16.61 -7.61
CA LEU A 124 12.42 -16.91 -6.46
C LEU A 124 13.80 -17.34 -6.92
N THR A 125 13.90 -18.13 -7.99
CA THR A 125 15.19 -18.54 -8.57
C THR A 125 15.92 -17.37 -9.18
N ALA A 126 15.24 -16.51 -9.94
CA ALA A 126 15.83 -15.33 -10.57
C ALA A 126 16.39 -14.34 -9.53
N LEU A 127 15.68 -14.13 -8.42
CA LEU A 127 16.09 -13.20 -7.37
C LEU A 127 17.12 -13.82 -6.40
N LEU A 128 16.88 -15.04 -5.94
CA LEU A 128 17.58 -15.65 -4.81
C LEU A 128 18.44 -16.86 -5.19
N GLY A 129 18.49 -17.24 -6.46
CA GLY A 129 19.19 -18.42 -6.97
C GLY A 129 18.42 -19.73 -6.78
N SER A 130 18.96 -20.82 -7.34
CA SER A 130 18.37 -22.17 -7.29
C SER A 130 18.24 -22.74 -5.87
N GLU A 131 19.14 -22.35 -4.98
CA GLU A 131 19.14 -22.72 -3.56
C GLU A 131 18.99 -21.44 -2.71
N PRO A 132 17.76 -20.93 -2.54
CA PRO A 132 17.54 -19.67 -1.86
C PRO A 132 17.79 -19.82 -0.35
N PRO A 133 18.61 -18.96 0.27
CA PRO A 133 18.80 -18.98 1.72
C PRO A 133 17.48 -18.71 2.45
N VAL A 134 17.16 -19.49 3.49
CA VAL A 134 15.91 -19.37 4.26
C VAL A 134 15.68 -17.93 4.74
N VAL A 135 16.72 -17.28 5.27
CA VAL A 135 16.65 -15.89 5.75
C VAL A 135 16.27 -14.94 4.62
N ALA A 136 16.82 -15.11 3.42
CA ALA A 136 16.52 -14.25 2.28
C ALA A 136 15.06 -14.41 1.82
N VAL A 137 14.52 -15.64 1.85
CA VAL A 137 13.10 -15.90 1.54
C VAL A 137 12.19 -15.23 2.58
N VAL A 138 12.52 -15.34 3.87
CA VAL A 138 11.75 -14.68 4.94
C VAL A 138 11.71 -13.17 4.74
N ILE A 139 12.87 -12.54 4.49
CA ILE A 139 12.93 -11.09 4.25
C ILE A 139 12.15 -10.69 3.00
N LEU A 140 12.26 -11.44 1.90
CA LEU A 140 11.48 -11.21 0.69
C LEU A 140 9.98 -11.22 0.99
N LEU A 141 9.49 -12.26 1.68
CA LEU A 141 8.08 -12.39 2.02
C LEU A 141 7.59 -11.26 2.95
N LEU A 142 8.41 -10.82 3.90
CA LEU A 142 8.07 -9.70 4.78
C LEU A 142 7.98 -8.37 4.01
N VAL A 143 8.91 -8.11 3.09
CA VAL A 143 8.88 -6.91 2.24
C VAL A 143 7.67 -6.95 1.30
N CYS A 144 7.41 -8.10 0.67
CA CYS A 144 6.23 -8.27 -0.19
C CYS A 144 4.92 -8.11 0.59
N TRP A 145 4.84 -8.63 1.82
CA TRP A 145 3.70 -8.43 2.71
C TRP A 145 3.44 -6.95 2.97
N ASP A 146 4.46 -6.17 3.34
CA ASP A 146 4.30 -4.73 3.61
C ASP A 146 3.83 -3.99 2.35
N VAL A 147 4.41 -4.29 1.18
CA VAL A 147 3.95 -3.73 -0.11
C VAL A 147 2.50 -4.07 -0.40
N ILE A 148 2.12 -5.35 -0.32
CA ILE A 148 0.75 -5.81 -0.58
C ILE A 148 -0.24 -5.19 0.40
N TYR A 149 0.17 -4.99 1.66
CA TYR A 149 -0.62 -4.27 2.64
C TYR A 149 -0.89 -2.82 2.22
N ARG A 150 0.13 -2.06 1.80
CA ARG A 150 -0.07 -0.67 1.35
C ARG A 150 -0.88 -0.57 0.08
N ILE A 151 -0.70 -1.50 -0.86
CA ILE A 151 -1.51 -1.61 -2.08
C ILE A 151 -2.99 -1.85 -1.71
N GLY A 152 -3.26 -2.80 -0.81
CA GLY A 152 -4.62 -3.10 -0.35
C GLY A 152 -5.27 -1.92 0.40
N ALA A 153 -4.51 -1.21 1.25
CA ALA A 153 -4.99 0.00 1.91
C ALA A 153 -5.32 1.12 0.92
N CYS A 154 -4.50 1.33 -0.10
CA CYS A 154 -4.79 2.29 -1.18
C CYS A 154 -6.05 1.90 -1.96
N TRP A 155 -6.21 0.63 -2.31
CA TRP A 155 -7.40 0.13 -2.98
C TRP A 155 -8.65 0.38 -2.14
N TRP A 156 -8.62 0.00 -0.87
CA TRP A 156 -9.74 0.21 0.04
C TRP A 156 -10.09 1.69 0.20
N ALA A 157 -9.09 2.56 0.41
CA ALA A 157 -9.31 4.00 0.49
C ALA A 157 -9.98 4.57 -0.77
N THR A 158 -9.63 4.03 -1.94
CA THR A 158 -10.22 4.42 -3.23
C THR A 158 -11.67 3.97 -3.35
N VAL A 159 -11.98 2.72 -2.98
CA VAL A 159 -13.36 2.19 -2.99
C VAL A 159 -14.25 2.95 -2.01
N VAL A 160 -13.77 3.20 -0.79
CA VAL A 160 -14.52 3.96 0.22
C VAL A 160 -14.67 5.43 -0.21
N GLY A 161 -13.67 6.00 -0.88
CA GLY A 161 -13.77 7.32 -1.51
C GLY A 161 -14.87 7.40 -2.57
N PHE A 162 -15.02 6.36 -3.39
CA PHE A 162 -16.11 6.26 -4.36
C PHE A 162 -17.48 6.16 -3.67
N TRP A 163 -17.61 5.29 -2.67
CA TRP A 163 -18.83 5.20 -1.87
C TRP A 163 -19.18 6.54 -1.22
N ARG A 164 -18.20 7.26 -0.67
CA ARG A 164 -18.37 8.61 -0.12
C ARG A 164 -18.94 9.58 -1.15
N ALA A 165 -18.46 9.57 -2.39
CA ALA A 165 -18.91 10.45 -3.45
C ALA A 165 -20.35 10.17 -3.91
N ILE A 166 -20.86 8.95 -3.71
CA ILE A 166 -22.25 8.60 -3.96
C ILE A 166 -23.15 9.07 -2.82
N GLN A 167 -22.71 8.90 -1.57
CA GLN A 167 -23.57 9.10 -0.40
C GLN A 167 -23.62 10.54 0.11
N TYR A 168 -22.55 11.32 -0.09
CA TYR A 168 -22.39 12.61 0.56
C TYR A 168 -22.01 13.72 -0.43
N GLY A 169 -22.72 14.85 -0.33
CA GLY A 169 -22.30 16.14 -0.87
C GLY A 169 -21.45 16.93 0.12
N PHE A 170 -20.52 17.74 -0.37
CA PHE A 170 -19.70 18.61 0.46
C PHE A 170 -19.57 19.99 -0.18
N ASP A 171 -19.16 20.98 0.61
CA ASP A 171 -18.75 22.27 0.07
C ASP A 171 -17.52 22.15 -0.86
N ALA A 172 -17.27 23.20 -1.64
CA ALA A 172 -16.20 23.24 -2.62
C ALA A 172 -14.78 23.08 -2.01
N ALA A 173 -14.54 23.58 -0.80
CA ALA A 173 -13.25 23.52 -0.15
C ALA A 173 -12.94 22.10 0.34
N THR A 174 -13.92 21.44 0.97
CA THR A 174 -13.84 20.06 1.43
C THR A 174 -13.72 19.11 0.24
N THR A 175 -14.54 19.30 -0.81
CA THR A 175 -14.47 18.54 -2.06
C THR A 175 -13.08 18.62 -2.69
N ARG A 176 -12.46 19.81 -2.72
CA ARG A 176 -11.11 19.99 -3.26
C ARG A 176 -10.06 19.21 -2.46
N GLN A 177 -10.15 19.21 -1.14
CA GLN A 177 -9.21 18.48 -0.29
C GLN A 177 -9.37 16.96 -0.42
N LEU A 178 -10.60 16.46 -0.49
CA LEU A 178 -10.88 15.04 -0.71
C LEU A 178 -10.44 14.57 -2.10
N THR A 179 -10.73 15.35 -3.15
CA THR A 179 -10.23 15.11 -4.51
C THR A 179 -8.70 15.00 -4.54
N ARG A 180 -8.00 15.85 -3.78
CA ARG A 180 -6.55 15.80 -3.66
C ARG A 180 -6.08 14.50 -3.03
N LEU A 181 -6.76 13.99 -2.00
CA LEU A 181 -6.46 12.68 -1.43
C LEU A 181 -6.68 11.55 -2.44
N ASP A 182 -7.80 11.58 -3.17
CA ASP A 182 -8.07 10.57 -4.19
C ASP A 182 -7.00 10.59 -5.31
N THR A 183 -6.48 11.78 -5.65
CA THR A 183 -5.36 11.94 -6.58
C THR A 183 -4.07 11.34 -6.02
N LEU A 184 -3.81 11.48 -4.71
CA LEU A 184 -2.63 10.87 -4.08
C LEU A 184 -2.69 9.33 -4.12
N ASN A 185 -3.88 8.72 -4.01
CA ASN A 185 -4.04 7.27 -4.20
C ASN A 185 -3.65 6.85 -5.63
N VAL A 186 -4.07 7.60 -6.65
CA VAL A 186 -3.67 7.35 -8.04
C VAL A 186 -2.16 7.47 -8.22
N LEU A 187 -1.54 8.50 -7.63
CA LEU A 187 -0.09 8.67 -7.70
C LEU A 187 0.66 7.52 -7.02
N PHE A 188 0.20 7.05 -5.87
CA PHE A 188 0.78 5.89 -5.20
C PHE A 188 0.60 4.60 -6.01
N ALA A 189 -0.58 4.38 -6.61
CA ALA A 189 -0.78 3.28 -7.55
C ALA A 189 0.16 3.39 -8.77
N GLY A 190 0.55 4.60 -9.18
CA GLY A 190 1.61 4.81 -10.17
C GLY A 190 2.99 4.41 -9.67
N VAL A 191 3.32 4.71 -8.40
CA VAL A 191 4.61 4.33 -7.77
C VAL A 191 4.79 2.81 -7.72
N GLN A 192 3.72 2.03 -7.54
CA GLN A 192 3.80 0.57 -7.55
C GLN A 192 4.38 0.00 -8.87
N VAL A 193 4.28 0.74 -9.99
CA VAL A 193 4.78 0.32 -11.30
C VAL A 193 6.30 0.19 -11.31
N LEU A 194 7.01 0.78 -10.34
CA LEU A 194 8.44 0.53 -10.11
C LEU A 194 8.78 -0.96 -9.94
N LEU A 195 7.80 -1.79 -9.58
CA LEU A 195 7.96 -3.23 -9.44
C LEU A 195 7.87 -3.99 -10.77
N VAL A 196 7.23 -3.42 -11.78
CA VAL A 196 6.95 -4.10 -13.05
C VAL A 196 8.22 -4.62 -13.76
N PRO A 197 9.32 -3.86 -13.86
CA PRO A 197 10.54 -4.35 -14.50
C PRO A 197 11.08 -5.66 -13.91
N PHE A 198 10.84 -5.92 -12.63
CA PHE A 198 11.33 -7.10 -11.92
C PHE A 198 10.41 -8.31 -12.05
N VAL A 199 9.23 -8.15 -12.66
CA VAL A 199 8.24 -9.22 -12.83
C VAL A 199 7.74 -9.34 -14.27
N LEU A 200 8.44 -8.75 -15.25
CA LEU A 200 8.00 -8.72 -16.66
C LEU A 200 7.75 -10.13 -17.23
N ASP A 201 8.57 -11.10 -16.87
CA ASP A 201 8.43 -12.49 -17.32
C ASP A 201 7.32 -13.27 -16.59
N HIS A 202 6.68 -12.63 -15.60
CA HIS A 202 5.62 -13.21 -14.77
C HIS A 202 4.29 -12.49 -15.06
N PRO A 203 3.58 -12.85 -16.16
CA PRO A 203 2.45 -12.08 -16.69
C PRO A 203 1.28 -11.93 -15.71
N VAL A 204 1.09 -12.88 -14.79
CA VAL A 204 0.07 -12.78 -13.73
C VAL A 204 0.41 -11.64 -12.75
N LEU A 205 1.68 -11.47 -12.39
CA LEU A 205 2.12 -10.40 -11.51
C LEU A 205 2.06 -9.04 -12.22
N VAL A 206 2.45 -8.99 -13.49
CA VAL A 206 2.27 -7.78 -14.33
C VAL A 206 0.80 -7.40 -14.40
N ALA A 207 -0.09 -8.36 -14.69
CA ALA A 207 -1.53 -8.13 -14.74
C ALA A 207 -2.09 -7.66 -13.40
N ALA A 208 -1.59 -8.20 -12.28
CA ALA A 208 -2.00 -7.74 -10.94
C ALA A 208 -1.58 -6.29 -10.68
N LEU A 209 -0.33 -5.91 -10.95
CA LEU A 209 0.18 -4.55 -10.70
C LEU A 209 -0.46 -3.52 -11.63
N VAL A 210 -0.46 -3.78 -12.94
CA VAL A 210 -1.02 -2.86 -13.95
C VAL A 210 -2.54 -2.82 -13.88
N GLY A 211 -3.19 -3.97 -13.69
CA GLY A 211 -4.63 -4.06 -13.51
C GLY A 211 -5.10 -3.31 -12.27
N HIS A 212 -4.36 -3.40 -11.15
CA HIS A 212 -4.64 -2.61 -9.96
C HIS A 212 -4.52 -1.10 -10.23
N LEU A 213 -3.45 -0.64 -10.91
CA LEU A 213 -3.33 0.76 -11.30
C LEU A 213 -4.54 1.24 -12.12
N ILE A 214 -4.93 0.48 -13.14
CA ILE A 214 -6.08 0.82 -13.99
C ILE A 214 -7.36 0.88 -13.15
N ALA A 215 -7.59 -0.10 -12.27
CA ALA A 215 -8.74 -0.12 -11.39
C ALA A 215 -8.79 1.11 -10.48
N VAL A 216 -7.67 1.49 -9.85
CA VAL A 216 -7.58 2.70 -9.02
C VAL A 216 -7.88 3.94 -9.83
N VAL A 217 -7.29 4.10 -11.02
CA VAL A 217 -7.52 5.26 -11.90
C VAL A 217 -9.00 5.38 -12.27
N VAL A 218 -9.63 4.29 -12.70
CA VAL A 218 -11.04 4.29 -13.11
C VAL A 218 -11.95 4.69 -11.96
N VAL A 219 -11.77 4.06 -10.79
CA VAL A 219 -12.60 4.33 -9.61
C VAL A 219 -12.36 5.74 -9.07
N ALA A 220 -11.10 6.21 -9.05
CA ALA A 220 -10.76 7.56 -8.62
C ALA A 220 -11.36 8.63 -9.57
N ILE A 221 -11.27 8.45 -10.89
CA ILE A 221 -11.90 9.36 -11.86
C ILE A 221 -13.41 9.41 -11.63
N ALA A 222 -14.07 8.25 -11.50
CA ALA A 222 -15.49 8.19 -11.22
C ALA A 222 -15.85 8.92 -9.92
N THR A 223 -15.05 8.72 -8.86
CA THR A 223 -15.19 9.41 -7.57
C THR A 223 -15.13 10.92 -7.73
N VAL A 224 -14.12 11.44 -8.44
CA VAL A 224 -13.93 12.88 -8.64
C VAL A 224 -15.07 13.48 -9.46
N VAL A 225 -15.53 12.80 -10.50
CA VAL A 225 -16.66 13.26 -11.33
C VAL A 225 -17.94 13.34 -10.50
N LEU A 226 -18.25 12.31 -9.73
CA LEU A 226 -19.44 12.29 -8.87
C LEU A 226 -19.37 13.36 -7.78
N GLN A 227 -18.24 13.45 -7.08
CA GLN A 227 -18.07 14.39 -5.97
C GLN A 227 -18.16 15.84 -6.42
N ARG A 228 -17.65 16.18 -7.62
CA ARG A 228 -17.75 17.53 -8.19
C ARG A 228 -19.18 17.91 -8.60
N ARG A 229 -20.00 16.93 -8.99
CA ARG A 229 -21.42 17.16 -9.33
C ARG A 229 -22.28 17.35 -8.07
N GLY A 230 -21.88 16.76 -6.95
CA GLY A 230 -22.57 16.87 -5.66
C GLY A 230 -22.08 18.01 -4.76
N ILE A 231 -21.47 19.07 -5.32
CA ILE A 231 -21.06 20.24 -4.51
C ILE A 231 -22.32 20.97 -4.03
N VAL A 232 -22.39 21.21 -2.73
CA VAL A 232 -23.48 21.96 -2.10
C VAL A 232 -22.97 23.36 -1.75
N GLU A 233 -23.75 24.40 -2.01
CA GLU A 233 -23.43 25.78 -1.59
C GLU A 233 -23.45 25.86 -0.05
N ARG A 234 -22.48 26.57 0.54
CA ARG A 234 -22.51 26.86 1.98
C ARG A 234 -23.57 27.94 2.21
N GLU A 235 -24.63 27.59 2.94
CA GLU A 235 -25.47 28.59 3.63
C GLU A 235 -24.66 29.33 4.70
#